data_AF-A0A7V0TZ16-F1
#
_entry.id   AF-A0A7V0TZ16-F1
#
_cell.length_a   1.000
_cell.length_b   1.000
_cell.length_c   1.000
_cell.angle_alpha   90.00
_cell.angle_beta   90.00
_cell.angle_gamma   90.00
#
_symmetry.space_group_name_H-M   'P 1'
#
loop_
_entity.id
_entity.type
_entity.pdbx_description
1 polymer ?
#
loop_
_entity_poly.entity_id
_entity_poly.type
_entity_poly.pdbx_seq_one_letter_code
_entity_poly.pdbx_strand_id
1 'polypeptide(L)' 'MPKGYVQIKKGQLYYQTSRSGETLVFLHGFSLDHRLFERQFEYFSEQYQVLSYDLRGFG' A
#
# COMPACT_ATOMS: atom_id res chain seq x y z
N MET A 1 3.29 -4.38 -10.79
CA MET A 1 2.82 -3.41 -9.77
C MET A 1 4.02 -2.68 -9.23
N PRO A 2 4.14 -1.35 -9.38
CA PRO A 2 5.24 -0.61 -8.78
C PRO A 2 5.26 -0.79 -7.26
N LYS A 3 6.44 -1.11 -6.73
CA LYS A 3 6.74 -1.20 -5.30
C LYS A 3 7.96 -0.33 -5.03
N GLY A 4 8.06 0.26 -3.85
CA GLY A 4 9.20 1.10 -3.53
C GLY A 4 9.10 1.76 -2.17
N TYR A 5 9.94 2.77 -1.98
CA TYR A 5 9.96 3.59 -0.79
C TYR A 5 9.73 5.06 -1.15
N VAL A 6 8.89 5.75 -0.40
CA VAL A 6 8.72 7.20 -0.51
C VAL A 6 9.43 7.89 0.66
N GLN A 7 10.20 8.92 0.36
CA GLN A 7 10.88 9.73 1.37
C GLN A 7 9.87 10.64 2.07
N ILE A 8 9.90 10.67 3.39
CA ILE A 8 9.12 11.57 4.22
C ILE A 8 10.05 12.39 5.11
N LYS A 9 9.55 13.43 5.80
CA LYS A 9 10.38 14.32 6.64
C LYS A 9 11.32 13.58 7.62
N LYS A 10 10.92 12.39 8.08
CA LYS A 10 11.68 11.57 9.03
C LYS A 10 11.59 10.09 8.63
N GLY A 11 12.45 9.68 7.70
CA GLY A 11 12.58 8.31 7.22
C GLY A 11 11.91 8.06 5.87
N GLN A 12 11.61 6.80 5.59
CA GLN A 12 10.95 6.36 4.37
C GLN A 12 9.83 5.36 4.70
N LEU A 13 8.80 5.31 3.85
CA LEU A 13 7.71 4.34 3.97
C LEU A 13 7.70 3.43 2.75
N TYR A 14 7.57 2.12 2.98
CA TYR A 14 7.34 1.17 1.90
C TYR A 14 5.93 1.36 1.34
N TYR A 15 5.76 1.25 0.03
CA TYR A 15 4.47 1.25 -0.63
C TYR A 15 4.43 0.28 -1.81
N GLN A 16 3.22 -0.14 -2.17
CA GLN A 16 2.92 -0.78 -3.43
C GLN A 16 1.65 -0.17 -4.04
N THR A 17 1.63 -0.03 -5.37
CA THR A 17 0.49 0.54 -6.10
C THR A 17 0.13 -0.27 -7.35
N SER A 18 -1.15 -0.31 -7.69
CA SER A 18 -1.62 -0.68 -9.04
C SER A 18 -1.60 0.57 -9.94
N ARG A 19 -2.11 0.46 -11.18
CA ARG A 19 -2.15 1.56 -12.15
C ARG A 19 -3.59 1.96 -12.43
N SER A 20 -3.84 3.27 -12.52
CA SER A 20 -5.03 3.92 -13.09
C SER A 20 -6.34 3.74 -12.30
N GLY A 21 -7.24 4.72 -12.40
CA GLY A 21 -8.53 4.73 -11.72
C GLY A 21 -8.56 5.60 -10.46
N GLU A 22 -9.69 5.61 -9.77
CA GLU A 22 -9.82 6.25 -8.46
C GLU A 22 -8.93 5.54 -7.44
N THR A 23 -8.28 6.30 -6.55
CA THR A 23 -7.32 5.73 -5.61
C THR A 23 -8.02 5.12 -4.40
N LEU A 24 -7.88 3.81 -4.21
CA LEU A 24 -8.29 3.09 -3.01
C LEU A 24 -7.06 2.85 -2.13
N VAL A 25 -7.09 3.36 -0.89
CA VAL A 25 -5.95 3.25 0.05
C VAL A 25 -6.24 2.21 1.13
N PHE A 26 -5.33 1.24 1.29
CA PHE A 26 -5.36 0.30 2.41
C PHE A 26 -4.39 0.70 3.52
N LEU A 27 -4.91 0.72 4.75
CA LEU A 27 -4.17 0.97 5.99
C LEU A 27 -4.28 -0.26 6.88
N HIS A 28 -3.15 -0.85 7.24
CA HIS A 28 -3.14 -2.00 8.12
C HIS A 28 -3.30 -1.59 9.60
N GLY A 29 -3.71 -2.54 10.43
CA GLY A 29 -3.81 -2.37 11.89
C GLY A 29 -2.46 -2.53 12.61
N PHE A 30 -2.51 -2.48 13.94
CA PHE A 30 -1.33 -2.71 14.79
C PHE A 30 -0.79 -4.14 14.61
N SER A 31 0.54 -4.28 14.63
CA SER A 31 1.26 -5.57 14.50
C SER A 31 1.09 -6.28 13.15
N LEU A 32 0.66 -5.56 12.12
CA LEU A 32 0.49 -6.04 10.75
C LEU A 32 1.29 -5.17 9.77
N ASP A 33 1.19 -5.47 8.49
CA ASP A 33 1.78 -4.74 7.37
C ASP A 33 0.90 -4.89 6.11
N HIS A 34 1.35 -4.36 4.97
CA HIS A 34 0.66 -4.37 3.69
C HIS A 34 0.23 -5.78 3.20
N ARG A 35 0.91 -6.87 3.62
CA ARG A 35 0.61 -8.25 3.22
C ARG A 35 -0.77 -8.71 3.69
N LEU A 36 -1.35 -8.06 4.71
CA LEU A 36 -2.72 -8.30 5.16
C LEU A 36 -3.73 -8.23 4.01
N PHE A 37 -3.47 -7.38 3.02
CA PHE A 37 -4.40 -7.06 1.95
C PHE A 37 -4.06 -7.70 0.61
N GLU A 38 -3.15 -8.68 0.51
CA GLU A 38 -2.72 -9.22 -0.80
C GLU A 38 -3.89 -9.62 -1.71
N ARG A 39 -4.87 -10.37 -1.17
CA ARG A 39 -6.04 -10.81 -1.93
C ARG A 39 -6.96 -9.65 -2.34
N GLN A 40 -7.17 -8.70 -1.43
CA GLN A 40 -7.99 -7.51 -1.71
C GLN A 40 -7.29 -6.61 -2.72
N PHE A 41 -5.97 -6.49 -2.63
CA PHE A 41 -5.16 -5.70 -3.53
C PHE A 41 -5.32 -6.20 -4.97
N GLU A 42 -5.18 -7.50 -5.18
CA GLU A 42 -5.39 -8.12 -6.50
C GLU A 42 -6.82 -7.87 -7.02
N TYR A 43 -7.83 -8.16 -6.19
CA TYR A 43 -9.23 -8.02 -6.58
C TYR A 43 -9.62 -6.58 -6.96
N PHE A 44 -9.27 -5.60 -6.12
CA PHE A 44 -9.65 -4.20 -6.38
C PHE A 44 -8.77 -3.53 -7.45
N SER A 45 -7.60 -4.10 -7.78
CA SER A 45 -6.73 -3.57 -8.85
C SER A 45 -7.38 -3.64 -10.24
N GLU A 46 -8.45 -4.42 -10.42
CA GLU A 46 -9.21 -4.46 -11.67
C GLU A 46 -10.01 -3.18 -11.93
N GLN A 47 -10.39 -2.45 -10.87
CA GLN A 47 -11.28 -1.28 -10.97
C GLN A 47 -10.67 0.02 -10.40
N TYR A 48 -9.72 -0.09 -9.48
CA TYR A 48 -9.15 1.02 -8.73
C TYR A 48 -7.62 1.09 -8.88
N GLN A 49 -7.09 2.31 -8.70
CA GLN A 49 -5.68 2.48 -8.37
C GLN A 49 -5.52 2.12 -6.89
N VAL A 50 -5.18 0.87 -6.60
CA VAL A 50 -4.99 0.42 -5.23
C VAL A 50 -3.61 0.85 -4.75
N LEU A 51 -3.54 1.51 -3.59
CA LEU A 51 -2.33 1.87 -2.88
C LEU A 51 -2.35 1.21 -1.49
N SER A 52 -1.32 0.46 -1.16
CA SER A 52 -1.09 0.03 0.23
C SER A 52 0.32 0.42 0.64
N TYR A 53 0.50 0.80 1.89
CA TYR A 53 1.81 1.18 2.43
C TYR A 53 1.94 0.72 3.88
N ASP A 54 3.18 0.56 4.34
CA ASP A 54 3.44 0.21 5.73
C ASP A 54 3.47 1.48 6.58
N LEU A 55 2.64 1.50 7.62
CA LEU A 55 2.65 2.56 8.62
C LEU A 55 4.04 2.68 9.24
N ARG A 56 4.41 3.88 9.68
CA ARG A 56 5.72 4.14 10.28
C ARG A 56 6.03 3.14 11.40
N GLY A 57 7.16 2.45 11.28
CA GLY A 57 7.64 1.48 12.27
C GLY A 57 7.18 0.04 12.01
N PHE A 58 6.48 -0.21 10.90
CA PHE A 58 6.04 -1.53 10.45
C PHE A 58 6.66 -1.89 9.09
N GLY A 59 6.45 -3.14 8.66
CA GLY A 59 6.98 -3.75 7.43
C GLY A 59 7.52 -5.16 7.65
#